data_AF-A0A268FHE6-F1
#
_entry.id   AF-A0A268FHE6-F1
#
_cell.length_a   1.000
_cell.length_b   1.000
_cell.length_c   1.000
_cell.angle_alpha   90.00
_cell.angle_beta   90.00
_cell.angle_gamma   90.00
#
_symmetry.space_group_name_H-M   'P 1'
#
loop_
_entity.id
_entity.type
_entity.pdbx_description
1 polymer ?
#
loop_
_entity_poly.entity_id
_entity_poly.type
_entity_poly.pdbx_seq_one_letter_code
_entity_poly.pdbx_strand_id
1 'polypeptide(L)' 'MNNKSNFIFILLFLFFPLIFLISSFGWRYILQQKELMVVATDCFAILGIYYVISSVFFSFTFKKINLKDL' A
#
# COMPACT_ATOMS: atom_id res chain seq x y z
N MET A 1 5.72 16.62 12.77
CA MET A 1 5.37 16.22 11.39
C MET A 1 4.15 17.01 10.95
N ASN A 2 4.21 17.69 9.81
CA ASN A 2 3.12 18.53 9.30
C ASN A 2 1.87 17.67 9.01
N ASN A 3 0.66 18.14 9.36
CA ASN A 3 -0.59 17.37 9.25
C ASN A 3 -0.82 16.78 7.84
N LYS A 4 -0.32 17.46 6.80
CA LYS A 4 -0.35 16.98 5.40
C LYS A 4 0.48 15.72 5.16
N SER A 5 1.65 15.58 5.80
CA SER A 5 2.52 14.42 5.63
C SER A 5 1.92 13.16 6.26
N ASN A 6 1.27 13.30 7.42
CA ASN A 6 0.55 12.20 8.05
C ASN A 6 -0.63 11.74 7.21
N PHE A 7 -1.37 12.68 6.61
CA PHE A 7 -2.48 12.35 5.73
C PHE A 7 -2.02 11.58 4.48
N ILE A 8 -0.95 12.03 3.83
CA ILE A 8 -0.36 11.34 2.66
C ILE A 8 0.11 9.93 3.04
N PHE A 9 0.75 9.78 4.19
CA PHE A 9 1.19 8.47 4.68
C PHE A 9 0.01 7.53 4.91
N ILE A 10 -1.04 7.97 5.61
CA ILE A 10 -2.25 7.18 5.86
C ILE A 10 -2.94 6.79 4.54
N LEU A 11 -3.01 7.72 3.59
CA LEU A 11 -3.66 7.46 2.32
C LEU A 11 -2.93 6.37 1.52
N LEU A 12 -1.61 6.47 1.42
CA LEU A 12 -0.76 5.54 0.66
C LEU A 12 -0.58 4.19 1.37
N PHE A 13 -0.31 4.18 2.67
CA PHE A 13 -0.02 2.93 3.39
C PHE A 13 -1.26 2.22 3.93
N LEU A 14 -2.42 2.87 4.01
CA LEU A 14 -3.62 2.29 4.62
C LEU A 14 -4.80 2.24 3.64
N PHE A 15 -5.26 3.39 3.15
CA PHE A 15 -6.45 3.44 2.31
C PHE A 15 -6.24 2.74 0.96
N PHE A 16 -5.12 2.99 0.29
CA PHE A 16 -4.86 2.43 -1.03
C PHE A 16 -4.80 0.88 -1.01
N PRO A 17 -4.05 0.25 -0.07
CA PRO A 17 -4.04 -1.20 0.09
C PRO A 17 -5.41 -1.80 0.44
N LEU A 18 -6.19 -1.13 1.30
CA LEU A 18 -7.53 -1.57 1.69
C LEU A 18 -8.50 -1.55 0.50
N ILE A 19 -8.54 -0.46 -0.26
CA ILE A 19 -9.38 -0.34 -1.45
C ILE A 19 -8.99 -1.40 -2.48
N PHE A 20 -7.69 -1.62 -2.68
CA PHE A 20 -7.19 -2.67 -3.57
C PHE A 20 -7.67 -4.06 -3.14
N LEU A 21 -7.56 -4.40 -1.84
CA LEU A 21 -8.03 -5.69 -1.32
C LEU A 21 -9.52 -5.88 -1.53
N ILE A 22 -10.33 -4.90 -1.11
CA ILE A 22 -11.79 -4.98 -1.24
C ILE A 22 -12.19 -5.12 -2.72
N SER A 23 -11.55 -4.35 -3.61
CA SER A 23 -11.81 -4.43 -5.05
C SER A 23 -11.38 -5.78 -5.65
N SER A 24 -10.19 -6.28 -5.30
CA SER A 24 -9.69 -7.57 -5.82
C SER A 24 -10.51 -8.75 -5.32
N PHE A 25 -10.89 -8.78 -4.04
CA PHE A 25 -11.77 -9.82 -3.51
C PHE A 25 -13.17 -9.68 -4.13
N GLY A 26 -13.73 -8.48 -4.19
CA GLY A 26 -15.03 -8.24 -4.83
C GLY A 26 -15.06 -8.70 -6.29
N TRP A 27 -14.02 -8.42 -7.07
CA TRP A 27 -13.98 -8.82 -8.47
C TRP A 27 -13.62 -10.31 -8.65
N ARG A 28 -12.49 -10.75 -8.09
CA ARG A 28 -11.89 -12.05 -8.39
C ARG A 28 -12.54 -13.19 -7.62
N TYR A 29 -12.95 -12.95 -6.37
CA TYR A 29 -13.59 -13.98 -5.56
C TYR A 29 -15.10 -14.04 -5.83
N ILE A 30 -15.81 -12.90 -5.87
CA ILE A 30 -17.27 -12.91 -6.05
C ILE A 30 -17.68 -13.14 -7.51
N LEU A 31 -17.12 -12.38 -8.46
CA LEU A 31 -17.58 -12.44 -9.86
C LEU A 31 -16.90 -13.56 -10.66
N GLN A 32 -15.60 -13.77 -10.47
CA GLN A 32 -14.86 -14.81 -11.19
C GLN A 32 -14.85 -16.16 -10.48
N GLN A 33 -15.40 -16.26 -9.26
CA GLN A 33 -15.41 -17.48 -8.44
C GLN A 33 -14.05 -18.19 -8.34
N LYS A 34 -12.96 -17.41 -8.32
CA LYS A 34 -11.62 -17.97 -8.13
C LYS A 34 -11.46 -18.44 -6.69
N GLU A 35 -10.65 -19.48 -6.49
CA GLU A 35 -10.35 -19.98 -5.15
C GLU A 35 -9.80 -18.87 -4.25
N LEU A 36 -10.35 -18.80 -3.03
CA LEU A 36 -10.01 -17.78 -2.05
C LEU A 36 -8.50 -17.75 -1.78
N MET A 37 -7.87 -18.92 -1.67
CA MET A 37 -6.45 -19.03 -1.39
C MET A 37 -5.57 -18.47 -2.52
N VAL A 38 -5.98 -18.66 -3.78
CA VAL A 38 -5.29 -18.10 -4.94
C VAL A 38 -5.44 -16.58 -4.98
N VAL A 39 -6.67 -16.08 -4.77
CA VAL A 39 -6.93 -14.63 -4.74
C VAL A 39 -6.18 -13.95 -3.60
N ALA A 40 -6.17 -14.55 -2.41
CA ALA A 40 -5.45 -14.03 -1.25
C ALA A 40 -3.95 -13.97 -1.51
N THR A 41 -3.35 -15.06 -1.98
CA THR A 41 -1.91 -15.15 -2.26
C THR A 41 -1.47 -14.10 -3.27
N ASP A 42 -2.21 -13.95 -4.36
CA ASP A 42 -1.91 -12.95 -5.38
C ASP A 42 -2.05 -11.52 -4.83
N CYS A 43 -3.08 -11.25 -4.04
CA CYS A 43 -3.28 -9.93 -3.44
C CYS A 43 -2.14 -9.59 -2.47
N PHE A 44 -1.75 -10.53 -1.60
CA PHE A 44 -0.66 -10.31 -0.65
C PHE A 44 0.70 -10.19 -1.35
N ALA A 45 0.93 -10.91 -2.43
CA ALA A 45 2.15 -10.75 -3.25
C ALA A 45 2.22 -9.34 -3.85
N ILE A 46 1.13 -8.85 -4.45
CA ILE A 46 1.06 -7.50 -5.02
C ILE A 46 1.24 -6.43 -3.93
N LEU A 47 0.59 -6.59 -2.77
CA LEU A 47 0.75 -5.67 -1.64
C LEU A 47 2.19 -5.68 -1.10
N GLY A 48 2.83 -6.84 -1.01
CA GLY A 48 4.23 -6.95 -0.61
C GLY A 48 5.15 -6.13 -1.52
N ILE A 49 4.99 -6.29 -2.84
CA ILE A 49 5.73 -5.50 -3.84
C ILE A 49 5.43 -4.01 -3.69
N TYR A 50 4.15 -3.65 -3.54
CA TYR A 50 3.71 -2.27 -3.34
C TYR A 50 4.38 -1.62 -2.13
N TYR A 51 4.44 -2.32 -0.99
CA TYR A 51 5.09 -1.80 0.22
C TYR A 51 6.60 -1.67 0.06
N VAL A 52 7.26 -2.62 -0.59
CA VAL A 52 8.70 -2.50 -0.90
C VAL A 52 8.95 -1.25 -1.72
N ILE A 53 8.23 -1.05 -2.82
CA ILE A 53 8.36 0.14 -3.67
C ILE A 53 8.08 1.42 -2.87
N SER A 54 6.96 1.46 -2.15
CA SER A 54 6.55 2.63 -1.37
C SER A 54 7.56 2.98 -0.29
N SER A 55 8.15 1.99 0.38
CA SER A 55 9.19 2.19 1.39
C SER A 55 10.47 2.76 0.78
N VAL A 56 10.88 2.30 -0.39
CA VAL A 56 12.03 2.81 -1.13
C VAL A 56 11.80 4.27 -1.55
N PHE A 57 10.63 4.59 -2.12
CA PHE A 57 10.26 5.97 -2.46
C PHE A 57 10.27 6.90 -1.25
N PHE A 58 9.72 6.46 -0.12
CA PHE A 58 9.72 7.24 1.11
C PHE A 58 11.14 7.42 1.68
N SER A 59 11.99 6.39 1.63
CA SER A 59 13.38 6.45 2.07
C SER A 59 14.18 7.51 1.27
N PHE A 60 14.02 7.55 -0.05
CA PHE A 60 14.64 8.58 -0.88
C PHE A 60 14.08 9.98 -0.63
N THR A 61 12.78 10.09 -0.34
CA THR A 61 12.12 11.36 -0.03
C THR A 61 12.59 11.94 1.31
N PHE A 62 12.72 11.10 2.33
CA PHE A 62 13.20 11.51 3.66
C PHE A 62 14.68 11.92 3.67
N LYS A 63 15.51 11.37 2.78
CA LYS A 63 16.94 11.75 2.66
C LYS A 63 17.15 13.21 2.24
N LYS A 64 16.12 13.86 1.71
CA LYS A 64 16.13 15.28 1.32
C LYS A 64 15.74 16.23 2.47
N ILE A 65 15.22 15.68 3.58
CA ILE A 65 14.93 16.43 4.81
C ILE A 65 16.21 16.38 5.65
N ASN A 66 16.89 17.50 5.77
CA ASN A 66 18.17 17.60 6.47
C ASN A 66 17.99 17.13 7.93
N LEU A 67 18.78 16.14 8.36
CA LEU A 67 18.89 15.67 9.75
C LEU A 67 19.36 16.77 10.75
N LYS A 68 19.54 18.00 10.29
CA LYS A 68 19.88 19.18 11.11
C LYS A 68 18.66 19.92 11.64
N ASP A 69 17.45 19.63 11.14
CA ASP A 69 16.21 20.30 11.55
C ASP A 69 15.34 19.45 12.50
N LEU A 70 15.92 18.41 13.12
CA LEU A 70 15.30 17.57 14.14
C LEU A 70 16.15 17.59 15.41
#